data_AF-A0A7K2X0Q0-F1
#
_entry.id   AF-A0A7K2X0Q0-F1
#
_cell.length_a   1.000
_cell.length_b   1.000
_cell.length_c   1.000
_cell.angle_alpha   90.00
_cell.angle_beta   90.00
_cell.angle_gamma   90.00
#
_symmetry.space_group_name_H-M   'P 1'
#
loop_
_entity.id
_entity.type
_entity.pdbx_description
1 polymer ?
#
loop_
_entity_poly.entity_id
_entity_poly.type
_entity_poly.pdbx_seq_one_letter_code
_entity_poly.pdbx_strand_id
1 'polypeptide(L)'
;MSRWSSAIHRRRGRSAPERAPRDPAAAPGGAGRQGAVGAPPVEDIDGLLLVRSVEDDSFPLTTLAEVAHAVGVDADIVTVMVGSAAGGGPADDDLWARLGALLDSLRSTGVGRVRLVMSGAGDDRPGRPCVARRIADAWELEVLAPDGAVLITPGGGLFVPGDARPGGRGWWRFAPGEAPRKLGPRAPAPAWQEALGRVPARTTGGCVVEQIPAGVVMRPAGAPTPDLDDLCFAVPADHERPTVVVGAPRAEDVAADEVAAVLAALPVGQRSRVRLAPGGRRDLLRLGHAVAGLLGGEVEVLTGLPLLADHAPPGTAPRPTLVGADGAPSWQPFVSSVMCGPADAEGRTPAPRPLGSYPPAWIPRGTHPGTVLLTDRWQATVTRAGLALWERDGPRPPLAALAVDPDRCAVELGAPGRPLDNSVLPALSRLLAGLGSDVRARTTLLVRGKLMSGEGELRRLAAEHGVPGIRYVTAGPPRVPGPARRPAPAPLAPPVRVSSSSGPTGQVVGTGSGPSGQPAGPAVRGTAEGAAGAVAGGAPGGTLAGGPARGAGG
;
A
#
# COMPACT_ATOMS: atom_id res chain seq x y z
N MET A 1 -16.93 -10.73 -9.68
CA MET A 1 -15.90 -9.74 -10.13
C MET A 1 -14.68 -10.50 -10.62
N SER A 2 -14.10 -10.12 -11.76
CA SER A 2 -13.15 -10.97 -12.47
C SER A 2 -11.70 -10.74 -12.01
N ARG A 3 -11.05 -11.83 -11.59
CA ARG A 3 -9.59 -11.94 -11.51
C ARG A 3 -8.94 -11.44 -12.81
N TRP A 4 -7.76 -10.84 -12.71
CA TRP A 4 -7.11 -10.17 -13.85
C TRP A 4 -7.10 -11.04 -15.10
N SER A 5 -7.83 -10.58 -16.12
CA SER A 5 -7.99 -11.29 -17.39
C SER A 5 -6.69 -11.25 -18.18
N SER A 6 -5.79 -12.20 -17.93
CA SER A 6 -4.64 -12.47 -18.79
C SER A 6 -5.13 -12.73 -20.22
N ALA A 7 -4.82 -11.80 -21.13
CA ALA A 7 -5.40 -11.75 -22.46
C ALA A 7 -4.84 -12.86 -23.38
N ILE A 8 -5.45 -14.04 -23.34
CA ILE A 8 -5.17 -15.12 -24.28
C ILE A 8 -6.01 -14.95 -25.55
N HIS A 9 -5.35 -14.61 -26.66
CA HIS A 9 -5.98 -14.49 -27.99
C HIS A 9 -6.69 -15.79 -28.41
N ARG A 10 -8.02 -15.84 -28.33
CA ARG A 10 -8.81 -16.92 -28.95
C ARG A 10 -9.08 -16.63 -30.43
N ARG A 11 -8.36 -17.37 -31.29
CA ARG A 11 -8.57 -17.43 -32.74
C ARG A 11 -9.96 -18.02 -33.04
N ARG A 12 -10.75 -17.37 -33.90
CA ARG A 12 -12.09 -17.84 -34.32
C ARG A 12 -12.01 -19.24 -34.97
N GLY A 13 -12.85 -20.16 -34.49
CA GLY A 13 -13.20 -21.42 -35.16
C GLY A 13 -14.71 -21.60 -35.08
N ARG A 14 -15.38 -21.73 -36.23
CA ARG A 14 -16.84 -21.73 -36.38
C ARG A 14 -17.27 -23.07 -36.96
N SER A 15 -18.14 -23.81 -36.28
CA SER A 15 -18.98 -24.88 -36.84
C SER A 15 -20.13 -25.21 -35.87
N ALA A 16 -21.24 -25.70 -36.41
CA ALA A 16 -22.53 -25.82 -35.72
C ALA A 16 -23.02 -27.30 -35.68
N PRO A 17 -24.32 -27.66 -35.56
CA PRO A 17 -24.76 -28.53 -34.46
C PRO A 17 -25.39 -29.88 -34.88
N GLU A 18 -25.40 -30.85 -33.96
CA GLU A 18 -26.16 -32.10 -34.12
C GLU A 18 -26.59 -32.61 -32.71
N ARG A 19 -27.87 -32.54 -32.31
CA ARG A 19 -29.07 -33.34 -32.64
C ARG A 19 -29.20 -34.60 -31.75
N ALA A 20 -30.22 -34.59 -30.89
CA ALA A 20 -30.51 -35.65 -29.90
C ALA A 20 -31.27 -36.85 -30.49
N PRO A 21 -31.31 -37.98 -29.76
CA PRO A 21 -32.50 -38.83 -29.75
C PRO A 21 -32.92 -39.41 -28.36
N ARG A 22 -34.19 -39.15 -28.02
CA ARG A 22 -35.24 -40.05 -27.45
C ARG A 22 -34.97 -40.96 -26.23
N ASP A 23 -35.88 -40.81 -25.24
CA ASP A 23 -36.25 -41.79 -24.20
C ASP A 23 -36.91 -43.08 -24.73
N PRO A 24 -37.04 -44.10 -23.85
CA PRO A 24 -38.36 -44.70 -23.65
C PRO A 24 -38.78 -44.94 -22.18
N ALA A 25 -40.10 -44.76 -21.93
CA ALA A 25 -41.02 -45.30 -20.90
C ALA A 25 -40.44 -46.09 -19.67
N ALA A 26 -40.69 -45.73 -18.40
CA ALA A 26 -41.94 -45.49 -17.63
C ALA A 26 -42.54 -46.73 -16.91
N ALA A 27 -42.62 -46.68 -15.57
CA ALA A 27 -43.53 -47.44 -14.69
C ALA A 27 -43.52 -46.82 -13.25
N PRO A 28 -44.46 -47.14 -12.33
CA PRO A 28 -45.14 -46.05 -11.58
C PRO A 28 -45.13 -46.15 -10.05
N GLY A 29 -45.63 -45.09 -9.39
CA GLY A 29 -46.32 -45.18 -8.11
C GLY A 29 -45.47 -44.91 -6.86
N GLY A 30 -45.59 -43.70 -6.30
CA GLY A 30 -44.93 -43.32 -5.05
C GLY A 30 -45.43 -41.99 -4.51
N ALA A 31 -46.66 -41.94 -4.03
CA ALA A 31 -47.23 -40.75 -3.40
C ALA A 31 -46.55 -40.49 -2.04
N GLY A 32 -45.48 -39.69 -2.06
CA GLY A 32 -44.74 -39.28 -0.87
C GLY A 32 -44.50 -37.78 -0.87
N ARG A 33 -45.06 -37.09 0.14
CA ARG A 33 -44.79 -35.70 0.57
C ARG A 33 -44.01 -34.83 -0.44
N GLN A 34 -44.73 -33.93 -1.12
CA GLN A 34 -44.14 -32.67 -1.57
C GLN A 34 -43.73 -31.84 -0.33
N GLY A 35 -42.53 -32.10 0.19
CA GLY A 35 -41.83 -31.10 0.99
C GLY A 35 -41.55 -29.88 0.11
N ALA A 36 -41.62 -28.68 0.70
CA ALA A 36 -41.32 -27.45 -0.01
C ALA A 36 -39.95 -27.56 -0.71
N VAL A 37 -39.90 -27.23 -2.01
CA VAL A 37 -38.64 -27.21 -2.76
C VAL A 37 -37.74 -26.17 -2.09
N GLY A 38 -36.66 -26.66 -1.50
CA GLY A 38 -35.95 -25.92 -0.46
C GLY A 38 -35.33 -24.63 -0.96
N ALA A 39 -35.66 -23.53 -0.29
CA ALA A 39 -34.80 -22.35 -0.27
C ALA A 39 -33.36 -22.77 0.15
N PRO A 40 -32.32 -22.11 -0.38
CA PRO A 40 -30.94 -22.48 -0.07
C PRO A 40 -30.68 -22.28 1.42
N PRO A 41 -29.91 -23.17 2.07
CA PRO A 41 -29.51 -22.99 3.45
C PRO A 41 -28.62 -21.74 3.60
N VAL A 42 -28.53 -21.22 4.82
CA VAL A 42 -27.41 -20.35 5.20
C VAL A 42 -26.13 -21.18 5.12
N GLU A 43 -25.12 -20.69 4.40
CA GLU A 43 -23.84 -21.36 4.26
C GLU A 43 -22.90 -20.91 5.38
N ASP A 44 -22.24 -21.84 6.09
CA ASP A 44 -21.17 -21.55 7.04
C ASP A 44 -19.82 -21.88 6.37
N ILE A 45 -18.93 -20.90 6.34
CA ILE A 45 -17.62 -20.96 5.69
C ILE A 45 -16.58 -20.53 6.74
N ASP A 46 -16.06 -21.50 7.49
CA ASP A 46 -15.09 -21.28 8.57
C ASP A 46 -15.53 -20.22 9.61
N GLY A 47 -16.84 -20.18 9.95
CA GLY A 47 -17.43 -19.22 10.89
C GLY A 47 -17.95 -17.92 10.24
N LEU A 48 -17.77 -17.76 8.93
CA LEU A 48 -18.41 -16.73 8.12
C LEU A 48 -19.78 -17.22 7.64
N LEU A 49 -20.85 -16.52 8.00
CA LEU A 49 -22.21 -16.94 7.65
C LEU A 49 -22.70 -16.18 6.41
N LEU A 50 -23.00 -16.90 5.34
CA LEU A 50 -23.42 -16.34 4.05
C LEU A 50 -24.92 -16.55 3.82
N VAL A 51 -25.64 -15.44 3.63
CA VAL A 51 -27.08 -15.40 3.32
C VAL A 51 -27.24 -14.88 1.89
N ARG A 52 -27.59 -15.75 0.95
CA ARG A 52 -27.75 -15.40 -0.48
C ARG A 52 -28.94 -16.11 -1.14
N SER A 53 -29.17 -15.82 -2.42
CA SER A 53 -30.07 -16.61 -3.28
C SER A 53 -29.31 -17.78 -3.92
N VAL A 54 -30.02 -18.81 -4.39
CA VAL A 54 -29.43 -19.98 -5.09
C VAL A 54 -28.66 -19.52 -6.33
N GLU A 55 -29.19 -18.50 -7.00
CA GLU A 55 -28.68 -17.97 -8.26
C GLU A 55 -27.57 -16.90 -8.07
N ASP A 56 -27.22 -16.57 -6.83
CA ASP A 56 -26.24 -15.52 -6.50
C ASP A 56 -24.82 -16.09 -6.34
N ASP A 57 -24.06 -16.09 -7.44
CA ASP A 57 -22.61 -16.40 -7.46
C ASP A 57 -21.73 -15.13 -7.35
N SER A 58 -22.18 -14.10 -6.63
CA SER A 58 -21.41 -12.84 -6.45
C SER A 58 -20.05 -13.05 -5.76
N PHE A 59 -19.91 -14.11 -4.97
CA PHE A 59 -18.73 -14.37 -4.13
C PHE A 59 -18.12 -15.76 -4.40
N PRO A 60 -16.95 -15.84 -5.06
CA PRO A 60 -16.20 -17.08 -5.18
C PRO A 60 -15.78 -17.61 -3.79
N LEU A 61 -15.84 -18.93 -3.58
CA LEU A 61 -15.46 -19.58 -2.31
C LEU A 61 -14.08 -19.16 -1.78
N THR A 62 -13.11 -18.91 -2.65
CA THR A 62 -11.79 -18.41 -2.24
C THR A 62 -11.84 -17.04 -1.59
N THR A 63 -12.70 -16.14 -2.08
CA THR A 63 -12.89 -14.81 -1.51
C THR A 63 -13.60 -14.90 -0.16
N LEU A 64 -14.55 -15.83 -0.03
CA LEU A 64 -15.23 -16.10 1.24
C LEU A 64 -14.26 -16.67 2.29
N ALA A 65 -13.39 -17.61 1.93
CA ALA A 65 -12.34 -18.13 2.80
C ALA A 65 -11.29 -17.07 3.18
N GLU A 66 -10.93 -16.16 2.26
CA GLU A 66 -10.09 -15.00 2.59
C GLU A 66 -10.78 -14.09 3.62
N VAL A 67 -12.07 -13.75 3.43
CA VAL A 67 -12.84 -12.93 4.38
C VAL A 67 -12.95 -13.62 5.74
N ALA A 68 -13.29 -14.92 5.78
CA ALA A 68 -13.39 -15.71 7.01
C ALA A 68 -12.07 -15.65 7.81
N HIS A 69 -10.93 -15.85 7.14
CA HIS A 69 -9.61 -15.73 7.73
C HIS A 69 -9.33 -14.31 8.27
N ALA A 70 -9.71 -13.26 7.54
CA ALA A 70 -9.45 -11.88 7.93
C ALA A 70 -10.34 -11.40 9.10
N VAL A 71 -11.60 -11.83 9.15
CA VAL A 71 -12.57 -11.40 10.20
C VAL A 71 -12.52 -12.28 11.46
N GLY A 72 -12.03 -13.51 11.35
CA GLY A 72 -11.91 -14.47 12.47
C GLY A 72 -10.94 -14.05 13.58
N VAL A 73 -10.25 -12.91 13.43
CA VAL A 73 -9.47 -12.28 14.51
C VAL A 73 -10.35 -11.72 15.64
N ASP A 74 -11.59 -11.35 15.34
CA ASP A 74 -12.55 -10.78 16.30
C ASP A 74 -13.46 -11.88 16.85
N ALA A 75 -12.95 -12.69 17.77
CA ALA A 75 -13.62 -13.90 18.27
C ALA A 75 -14.99 -13.67 18.95
N ASP A 76 -15.35 -12.43 19.29
CA ASP A 76 -16.64 -12.03 19.87
C ASP A 76 -17.65 -11.50 18.84
N ILE A 77 -17.30 -11.44 17.55
CA ILE A 77 -18.14 -10.86 16.48
C ILE A 77 -18.39 -11.87 15.35
N VAL A 78 -19.61 -12.39 15.26
CA VAL A 78 -20.01 -13.22 14.11
C VAL A 78 -20.14 -12.35 12.87
N THR A 79 -19.53 -12.76 11.76
CA THR A 79 -19.63 -12.02 10.48
C THR A 79 -20.68 -12.66 9.58
N VAL A 80 -21.65 -11.86 9.15
CA VAL A 80 -22.75 -12.25 8.26
C VAL A 80 -22.59 -11.50 6.94
N MET A 81 -22.36 -12.23 5.85
CA MET A 81 -22.36 -11.68 4.49
C MET A 81 -23.73 -11.84 3.86
N VAL A 82 -24.24 -10.76 3.25
CA VAL A 82 -25.52 -10.77 2.55
C VAL A 82 -25.28 -10.60 1.06
N GLY A 83 -25.76 -11.57 0.28
CA GLY A 83 -25.76 -11.57 -1.18
C GLY A 83 -26.56 -10.41 -1.78
N SER A 84 -26.19 -10.01 -3.00
CA SER A 84 -26.97 -9.03 -3.76
C SER A 84 -27.94 -9.78 -4.67
N ALA A 85 -29.20 -9.39 -4.67
CA ALA A 85 -30.11 -9.81 -5.74
C ALA A 85 -29.50 -9.47 -7.11
N ALA A 86 -29.57 -10.41 -8.06
CA ALA A 86 -29.02 -10.24 -9.39
C ALA A 86 -29.61 -8.98 -10.06
N GLY A 87 -28.75 -8.06 -10.48
CA GLY A 87 -29.16 -6.76 -11.06
C GLY A 87 -29.30 -5.59 -10.08
N GLY A 88 -28.97 -5.76 -8.79
CA GLY A 88 -28.92 -4.65 -7.83
C GLY A 88 -30.28 -4.11 -7.40
N GLY A 89 -31.33 -4.94 -7.54
CA GLY A 89 -32.66 -4.66 -6.99
C GLY A 89 -32.70 -4.70 -5.46
N PRO A 90 -33.86 -4.37 -4.85
CA PRO A 90 -34.06 -4.60 -3.42
C PRO A 90 -33.85 -6.08 -3.07
N ALA A 91 -33.35 -6.34 -1.86
CA ALA A 91 -33.27 -7.68 -1.32
C ALA A 91 -34.65 -8.35 -1.29
N ASP A 92 -34.72 -9.56 -1.83
CA ASP A 92 -35.92 -10.40 -1.91
C ASP A 92 -36.51 -10.66 -0.52
N ASP A 93 -37.84 -10.79 -0.41
CA ASP A 93 -38.53 -11.02 0.87
C ASP A 93 -38.03 -12.33 1.53
N ASP A 94 -37.73 -13.31 0.67
CA ASP A 94 -37.11 -14.58 0.98
C ASP A 94 -35.71 -14.44 1.62
N LEU A 95 -34.92 -13.44 1.20
CA LEU A 95 -33.61 -13.13 1.78
C LEU A 95 -33.76 -12.53 3.19
N TRP A 96 -34.76 -11.66 3.40
CA TRP A 96 -35.06 -11.08 4.71
C TRP A 96 -35.57 -12.13 5.70
N ALA A 97 -36.43 -13.06 5.26
CA ALA A 97 -36.87 -14.18 6.08
C ALA A 97 -35.69 -15.06 6.52
N ARG A 98 -34.77 -15.40 5.60
CA ARG A 98 -33.53 -16.14 5.91
C ARG A 98 -32.62 -15.38 6.89
N LEU A 99 -32.43 -14.07 6.70
CA LEU A 99 -31.62 -13.24 7.59
C LEU A 99 -32.24 -13.14 9.00
N GLY A 100 -33.57 -12.98 9.10
CA GLY A 100 -34.28 -12.96 10.38
C GLY A 100 -34.11 -14.26 11.17
N ALA A 101 -34.36 -15.41 10.53
CA ALA A 101 -34.18 -16.73 11.14
C ALA A 101 -32.72 -16.99 11.58
N LEU A 102 -31.74 -16.48 10.84
CA LEU A 102 -30.34 -16.51 11.25
C LEU A 102 -30.09 -15.66 12.50
N LEU A 103 -30.60 -14.43 12.55
CA LEU A 103 -30.45 -13.52 13.70
C LEU A 103 -31.13 -14.08 14.96
N ASP A 104 -32.28 -14.76 14.83
CA ASP A 104 -32.92 -15.49 15.93
C ASP A 104 -32.02 -16.60 16.47
N SER A 105 -31.38 -17.38 15.58
CA SER A 105 -30.43 -18.44 15.95
C SER A 105 -29.20 -17.88 16.67
N LEU A 106 -28.61 -16.79 16.15
CA LEU A 106 -27.47 -16.10 16.76
C LEU A 106 -27.82 -15.56 18.15
N ARG A 107 -28.98 -14.92 18.32
CA ARG A 107 -29.47 -14.47 19.63
C ARG A 107 -29.67 -15.64 20.60
N SER A 108 -30.25 -16.75 20.12
CA SER A 108 -30.51 -17.95 20.95
C SER A 108 -29.23 -18.66 21.42
N THR A 109 -28.13 -18.51 20.67
CA THR A 109 -26.80 -19.04 21.01
C THR A 109 -25.95 -18.06 21.82
N GLY A 110 -26.49 -16.89 22.19
CA GLY A 110 -25.80 -15.91 23.05
C GLY A 110 -24.82 -14.99 22.32
N VAL A 111 -24.85 -14.95 20.99
CA VAL A 111 -24.04 -14.01 20.20
C VAL A 111 -24.54 -12.59 20.46
N GLY A 112 -23.69 -11.72 21.02
CA GLY A 112 -24.03 -10.33 21.32
C GLY A 112 -23.68 -9.32 20.22
N ARG A 113 -22.82 -9.70 19.26
CA ARG A 113 -22.31 -8.80 18.21
C ARG A 113 -22.30 -9.46 16.84
N VAL A 114 -22.76 -8.72 15.83
CA VAL A 114 -22.81 -9.14 14.43
C VAL A 114 -22.17 -8.10 13.52
N ARG A 115 -21.24 -8.52 12.67
CA ARG A 115 -20.73 -7.72 11.54
C ARG A 115 -21.55 -8.04 10.29
N LEU A 116 -22.43 -7.11 9.92
CA LEU A 116 -23.32 -7.23 8.77
C LEU A 116 -22.65 -6.66 7.53
N VAL A 117 -22.09 -7.53 6.69
CA VAL A 117 -21.47 -7.17 5.40
C VAL A 117 -22.56 -7.07 4.34
N MET A 118 -23.27 -5.94 4.37
CA MET A 118 -24.33 -5.59 3.43
C MET A 118 -24.19 -4.10 3.07
N SER A 119 -23.85 -3.81 1.81
CA SER A 119 -23.59 -2.45 1.33
C SER A 119 -24.74 -1.48 1.66
N GLY A 120 -24.42 -0.37 2.32
CA GLY A 120 -25.39 0.66 2.72
C GLY A 120 -26.30 0.28 3.91
N ALA A 121 -26.15 -0.87 4.56
CA ALA A 121 -26.99 -1.27 5.69
C ALA A 121 -26.88 -0.33 6.91
N GLY A 122 -25.78 0.43 7.02
CA GLY A 122 -25.55 1.48 8.01
C GLY A 122 -25.89 2.92 7.57
N ASP A 123 -26.49 3.13 6.39
CA ASP A 123 -26.88 4.46 5.88
C ASP A 123 -28.11 5.01 6.65
N ASP A 124 -27.84 5.55 7.84
CA ASP A 124 -28.84 6.02 8.79
C ASP A 124 -29.25 7.47 8.54
N ARG A 125 -30.56 7.73 8.51
CA ARG A 125 -31.11 9.04 8.12
C ARG A 125 -32.23 9.49 9.04
N PRO A 126 -32.40 10.81 9.29
CA PRO A 126 -33.51 11.33 10.05
C PRO A 126 -34.86 10.84 9.52
N GLY A 127 -35.70 10.27 10.38
CA GLY A 127 -37.02 9.71 10.01
C GLY A 127 -36.99 8.40 9.22
N ARG A 128 -35.81 7.85 8.88
CA ARG A 128 -35.66 6.56 8.19
C ARG A 128 -34.48 5.79 8.79
N PRO A 129 -34.69 4.99 9.85
CA PRO A 129 -33.61 4.21 10.46
C PRO A 129 -33.03 3.22 9.45
N CYS A 130 -31.70 3.07 9.46
CA CYS A 130 -31.01 2.10 8.62
C CYS A 130 -31.36 0.64 8.97
N VAL A 131 -30.99 -0.28 8.07
CA VAL A 131 -31.16 -1.74 8.28
C VAL A 131 -30.47 -2.18 9.57
N ALA A 132 -29.24 -1.72 9.80
CA ALA A 132 -28.45 -2.11 10.95
C ALA A 132 -29.05 -1.65 12.29
N ARG A 133 -29.57 -0.41 12.39
CA ARG A 133 -30.32 0.01 13.58
C ARG A 133 -31.56 -0.85 13.79
N ARG A 134 -32.35 -1.09 12.72
CA ARG A 134 -33.57 -1.91 12.83
C ARG A 134 -33.28 -3.33 13.32
N ILE A 135 -32.15 -3.92 12.89
CA ILE A 135 -31.70 -5.22 13.39
C ILE A 135 -31.25 -5.12 14.85
N ALA A 136 -30.43 -4.12 15.19
CA ALA A 136 -29.93 -3.93 16.56
C ALA A 136 -31.08 -3.78 17.57
N ASP A 137 -32.04 -2.90 17.29
CA ASP A 137 -33.17 -2.63 18.19
C ASP A 137 -34.15 -3.82 18.28
N ALA A 138 -34.36 -4.60 17.21
CA ALA A 138 -35.34 -5.69 17.19
C ALA A 138 -34.81 -7.03 17.71
N TRP A 139 -33.52 -7.32 17.54
CA TRP A 139 -32.87 -8.54 18.06
C TRP A 139 -32.05 -8.32 19.34
N GLU A 140 -31.96 -7.08 19.83
CA GLU A 140 -31.14 -6.68 20.99
C GLU A 140 -29.64 -6.99 20.81
N LEU A 141 -29.15 -6.86 19.57
CA LEU A 141 -27.76 -7.16 19.18
C LEU A 141 -26.96 -5.89 18.87
N GLU A 142 -25.65 -5.91 19.08
CA GLU A 142 -24.76 -4.90 18.50
C GLU A 142 -24.49 -5.23 17.03
N VAL A 143 -24.79 -4.31 16.11
CA VAL A 143 -24.59 -4.49 14.67
C VAL A 143 -23.50 -3.54 14.16
N LEU A 144 -22.47 -4.10 13.53
CA LEU A 144 -21.44 -3.37 12.81
C LEU A 144 -21.77 -3.41 11.31
N ALA A 145 -22.05 -2.26 10.68
CA ALA A 145 -22.52 -2.20 9.30
C ALA A 145 -21.92 -1.01 8.50
N PRO A 146 -21.82 -1.12 7.17
CA PRO A 146 -21.27 -0.08 6.29
C PRO A 146 -22.35 0.90 5.82
N ASP A 147 -22.05 2.20 5.77
CA ASP A 147 -22.93 3.24 5.17
C ASP A 147 -22.78 3.39 3.64
N GLY A 148 -21.90 2.60 3.04
CA GLY A 148 -21.55 2.65 1.62
C GLY A 148 -21.35 1.27 1.01
N ALA A 149 -20.85 1.25 -0.22
CA ALA A 149 -20.43 0.01 -0.88
C ALA A 149 -19.23 -0.59 -0.14
N VAL A 150 -19.29 -1.90 0.15
CA VAL A 150 -18.14 -2.64 0.68
C VAL A 150 -17.31 -3.18 -0.49
N LEU A 151 -16.04 -2.80 -0.51
CA LEU A 151 -14.99 -3.48 -1.25
C LEU A 151 -14.43 -4.60 -0.38
N ILE A 152 -14.49 -5.83 -0.88
CA ILE A 152 -13.71 -6.95 -0.33
C ILE A 152 -12.33 -6.87 -0.99
N THR A 153 -11.31 -6.68 -0.18
CA THR A 153 -9.94 -6.48 -0.64
C THR A 153 -9.19 -7.82 -0.67
N PRO A 154 -8.14 -7.97 -1.50
CA PRO A 154 -7.33 -9.19 -1.51
C PRO A 154 -6.81 -9.49 -0.09
N GLY A 155 -6.95 -10.74 0.36
CA GLY A 155 -6.66 -11.13 1.74
C GLY A 155 -7.82 -10.91 2.72
N GLY A 156 -9.03 -10.61 2.22
CA GLY A 156 -10.30 -10.68 2.96
C GLY A 156 -10.70 -9.44 3.76
N GLY A 157 -9.85 -8.43 3.85
CA GLY A 157 -10.17 -7.19 4.57
C GLY A 157 -11.34 -6.45 3.92
N LEU A 158 -12.26 -5.92 4.75
CA LEU A 158 -13.43 -5.20 4.25
C LEU A 158 -13.20 -3.69 4.33
N PHE A 159 -13.39 -3.00 3.21
CA PHE A 159 -13.14 -1.57 3.08
C PHE A 159 -14.36 -0.84 2.52
N VAL A 160 -14.71 0.32 3.09
CA VAL A 160 -15.71 1.23 2.54
C VAL A 160 -14.97 2.45 1.98
N PRO A 161 -14.91 2.62 0.65
CA PRO A 161 -14.31 3.80 0.04
C PRO A 161 -14.97 5.09 0.55
N GLY A 162 -14.13 6.02 1.04
CA GLY A 162 -14.58 7.33 1.48
C GLY A 162 -14.95 8.23 0.31
N ASP A 163 -15.96 9.07 0.48
CA ASP A 163 -16.19 10.23 -0.37
C ASP A 163 -15.56 11.49 0.28
N ALA A 164 -15.40 12.56 -0.50
CA ALA A 164 -14.77 13.81 -0.06
C ALA A 164 -15.59 14.62 0.99
N ARG A 165 -16.58 13.99 1.64
CA ARG A 165 -17.49 14.64 2.59
C ARG A 165 -16.85 14.73 3.98
N PRO A 166 -17.09 15.81 4.74
CA PRO A 166 -16.70 15.88 6.15
C PRO A 166 -17.27 14.69 6.93
N GLY A 167 -16.39 13.93 7.58
CA GLY A 167 -16.80 12.74 8.33
C GLY A 167 -17.31 11.57 7.46
N GLY A 168 -16.97 11.53 6.15
CA GLY A 168 -17.53 10.66 5.10
C GLY A 168 -17.52 9.14 5.30
N ARG A 169 -17.83 8.35 4.27
CA ARG A 169 -18.26 6.95 4.41
C ARG A 169 -17.38 6.01 5.26
N GLY A 170 -18.00 4.97 5.83
CA GLY A 170 -17.33 3.97 6.66
C GLY A 170 -18.26 2.94 7.31
N TRP A 171 -17.67 2.16 8.23
CA TRP A 171 -18.36 1.28 9.16
C TRP A 171 -18.88 2.04 10.37
N TRP A 172 -20.02 1.59 10.87
CA TRP A 172 -20.75 2.13 12.02
C TRP A 172 -21.19 1.02 12.96
N ARG A 173 -21.13 1.28 14.26
CA ARG A 173 -21.68 0.47 15.35
C ARG A 173 -23.07 0.99 15.69
N PHE A 174 -24.04 0.09 15.70
CA PHE A 174 -25.40 0.31 16.19
C PHE A 174 -25.60 -0.63 17.38
N ALA A 175 -25.83 -0.10 18.56
CA ALA A 175 -26.22 -0.88 19.73
C ALA A 175 -27.67 -0.53 20.11
N PRO A 176 -28.43 -1.44 20.75
CA PRO A 176 -29.87 -1.26 20.97
C PRO A 176 -30.14 0.02 21.78
N GLY A 177 -30.95 0.93 21.21
CA GLY A 177 -31.27 2.22 21.84
C GLY A 177 -30.11 3.23 21.96
N GLU A 178 -28.90 2.92 21.49
CA GLU A 178 -27.75 3.84 21.49
C GLU A 178 -27.68 4.69 20.20
N ALA A 179 -27.03 5.86 20.29
CA ALA A 179 -26.66 6.64 19.11
C ALA A 179 -25.57 5.90 18.29
N PRO A 180 -25.61 5.91 16.95
CA PRO A 180 -24.63 5.20 16.13
C PRO A 180 -23.22 5.77 16.33
N ARG A 181 -22.23 4.87 16.49
CA ARG A 181 -20.82 5.27 16.62
C ARG A 181 -20.06 4.88 15.37
N LYS A 182 -19.44 5.85 14.70
CA LYS A 182 -18.55 5.59 13.57
C LYS A 182 -17.31 4.80 14.01
N LEU A 183 -16.89 3.83 13.20
CA LEU A 183 -15.70 2.99 13.42
C LEU A 183 -14.56 3.28 12.42
N GLY A 184 -14.87 3.87 11.27
CA GLY A 184 -13.91 4.18 10.21
C GLY A 184 -14.06 3.28 8.97
N PRO A 185 -13.23 3.43 7.94
CA PRO A 185 -13.48 2.79 6.64
C PRO A 185 -13.11 1.30 6.56
N ARG A 186 -12.39 0.72 7.54
CA ARG A 186 -11.97 -0.70 7.53
C ARG A 186 -12.65 -1.54 8.60
N ALA A 187 -12.98 -2.79 8.27
CA ALA A 187 -13.38 -3.85 9.19
C ALA A 187 -12.65 -5.18 8.87
N PRO A 188 -11.99 -5.84 9.84
CA PRO A 188 -11.65 -5.32 11.16
C PRO A 188 -10.82 -4.02 11.09
N ALA A 189 -10.85 -3.20 12.13
CA ALA A 189 -10.15 -1.92 12.13
C ALA A 189 -8.67 -2.11 12.53
N PRO A 190 -7.68 -1.75 11.67
CA PRO A 190 -6.27 -1.77 12.04
C PRO A 190 -5.96 -0.80 13.20
N ALA A 191 -4.95 -1.11 14.01
CA ALA A 191 -4.55 -0.31 15.17
C ALA A 191 -4.11 1.14 14.83
N TRP A 192 -3.83 1.40 13.54
CA TRP A 192 -3.47 2.72 13.01
C TRP A 192 -4.63 3.49 12.37
N GLN A 193 -5.85 2.92 12.26
CA GLN A 193 -6.98 3.56 11.56
C GLN A 193 -7.30 4.96 12.08
N GLU A 194 -7.40 5.13 13.40
CA GLU A 194 -7.68 6.44 14.02
C GLU A 194 -6.57 7.45 13.78
N ALA A 195 -5.31 7.00 13.74
CA ALA A 195 -4.16 7.88 13.50
C ALA A 195 -4.18 8.51 12.10
N LEU A 196 -4.69 7.80 11.09
CA LEU A 196 -4.87 8.37 9.75
C LEU A 196 -5.95 9.45 9.69
N GLY A 197 -6.85 9.55 10.69
CA GLY A 197 -7.79 10.66 10.80
C GLY A 197 -7.13 12.03 11.03
N ARG A 198 -5.83 12.04 11.35
CA ARG A 198 -5.02 13.26 11.51
C ARG A 198 -4.25 13.66 10.24
N VAL A 199 -4.21 12.78 9.23
CA VAL A 199 -3.50 13.05 7.98
C VAL A 199 -4.32 14.05 7.16
N PRO A 200 -3.72 15.15 6.66
CA PRO A 200 -4.45 16.13 5.87
C PRO A 200 -4.79 15.55 4.49
N ALA A 201 -6.03 15.75 4.03
CA ALA A 201 -6.49 15.28 2.70
C ALA A 201 -5.77 15.99 1.53
N ARG A 202 -5.10 17.12 1.79
CA ARG A 202 -4.23 17.83 0.84
C ARG A 202 -3.00 18.39 1.56
N THR A 203 -1.86 18.32 0.91
CA THR A 203 -0.59 18.90 1.34
C THR A 203 -0.34 20.27 0.69
N THR A 204 0.63 21.02 1.20
CA THR A 204 0.90 22.42 0.80
C THR A 204 1.48 22.57 -0.61
N GLY A 205 2.28 21.61 -1.07
CA GLY A 205 2.79 21.53 -2.44
C GLY A 205 1.79 20.94 -3.45
N GLY A 206 0.55 20.66 -3.02
CA GLY A 206 -0.54 20.27 -3.92
C GLY A 206 -0.67 18.77 -4.18
N CYS A 207 -0.18 17.89 -3.30
CA CYS A 207 -0.58 16.48 -3.34
C CYS A 207 -1.95 16.27 -2.66
N VAL A 208 -2.75 15.37 -3.22
CA VAL A 208 -3.97 14.82 -2.61
C VAL A 208 -3.61 13.55 -1.85
N VAL A 209 -4.24 13.36 -0.68
CA VAL A 209 -4.07 12.18 0.16
C VAL A 209 -5.42 11.51 0.39
N GLU A 210 -5.56 10.27 -0.07
CA GLU A 210 -6.82 9.52 -0.04
C GLU A 210 -6.65 8.21 0.74
N GLN A 211 -7.70 7.78 1.45
CA GLN A 211 -7.71 6.53 2.19
C GLN A 211 -7.83 5.35 1.22
N ILE A 212 -6.95 4.36 1.36
CA ILE A 212 -6.97 3.07 0.65
C ILE A 212 -6.97 1.93 1.67
N PRO A 213 -7.33 0.68 1.33
CA PRO A 213 -7.33 -0.46 2.25
C PRO A 213 -6.10 -0.55 3.16
N ALA A 214 -4.89 -0.47 2.60
CA ALA A 214 -3.65 -0.58 3.36
C ALA A 214 -3.18 0.69 4.11
N GLY A 215 -3.85 1.83 3.93
CA GLY A 215 -3.44 3.10 4.55
C GLY A 215 -3.88 4.32 3.73
N VAL A 216 -2.93 5.03 3.12
CA VAL A 216 -3.22 6.16 2.24
C VAL A 216 -2.45 6.09 0.92
N VAL A 217 -3.02 6.66 -0.14
CA VAL A 217 -2.32 7.00 -1.39
C VAL A 217 -2.05 8.50 -1.43
N MET A 218 -0.86 8.88 -1.86
CA MET A 218 -0.42 10.27 -2.07
C MET A 218 -0.13 10.48 -3.55
N ARG A 219 -0.81 11.43 -4.20
CA ARG A 219 -0.65 11.73 -5.63
C ARG A 219 -0.67 13.25 -5.88
N PRO A 220 -0.04 13.76 -6.95
CA PRO A 220 -0.24 15.14 -7.37
C PRO A 220 -1.74 15.44 -7.62
N ALA A 221 -2.25 16.61 -7.24
CA ALA A 221 -3.68 16.93 -7.40
C ALA A 221 -4.18 16.93 -8.85
N GLY A 222 -3.29 17.08 -9.83
CA GLY A 222 -3.60 16.96 -11.27
C GLY A 222 -3.63 15.53 -11.80
N ALA A 223 -3.27 14.53 -10.99
CA ALA A 223 -3.42 13.12 -11.35
C ALA A 223 -4.90 12.72 -11.33
N PRO A 224 -5.32 11.69 -12.08
CA PRO A 224 -6.63 11.06 -11.91
C PRO A 224 -6.88 10.64 -10.46
N THR A 225 -8.14 10.63 -10.04
CA THR A 225 -8.56 9.93 -8.82
C THR A 225 -8.47 8.43 -9.05
N PRO A 226 -7.88 7.64 -8.13
CA PRO A 226 -7.80 6.20 -8.29
C PRO A 226 -9.18 5.53 -8.39
N ASP A 227 -9.34 4.65 -9.37
CA ASP A 227 -10.53 3.80 -9.52
C ASP A 227 -10.43 2.59 -8.59
N LEU A 228 -11.55 1.97 -8.22
CA LEU A 228 -11.55 0.85 -7.25
C LEU A 228 -10.81 -0.41 -7.74
N ASP A 229 -10.58 -0.52 -9.06
CA ASP A 229 -9.80 -1.59 -9.68
C ASP A 229 -8.28 -1.29 -9.71
N ASP A 230 -7.84 -0.09 -9.31
CA ASP A 230 -6.41 0.28 -9.27
C ASP A 230 -5.63 -0.50 -8.21
N LEU A 231 -4.35 -0.77 -8.50
CA LEU A 231 -3.48 -1.57 -7.63
C LEU A 231 -3.35 -1.06 -6.19
N CYS A 232 -3.61 0.21 -5.91
CA CYS A 232 -3.61 0.74 -4.53
C CYS A 232 -4.77 0.19 -3.68
N PHE A 233 -5.88 -0.23 -4.29
CA PHE A 233 -6.97 -0.94 -3.61
C PHE A 233 -6.74 -2.45 -3.50
N ALA A 234 -5.85 -3.01 -4.33
CA ALA A 234 -5.42 -4.40 -4.24
C ALA A 234 -4.36 -4.67 -3.13
N VAL A 235 -3.91 -3.63 -2.42
CA VAL A 235 -2.95 -3.77 -1.31
C VAL A 235 -3.69 -4.19 -0.03
N PRO A 236 -3.43 -5.38 0.55
CA PRO A 236 -4.02 -5.80 1.83
C PRO A 236 -3.61 -4.88 2.99
N ALA A 237 -4.51 -4.73 3.95
CA ALA A 237 -4.20 -4.07 5.21
C ALA A 237 -3.29 -4.96 6.08
N ASP A 238 -2.20 -4.38 6.57
CA ASP A 238 -1.40 -4.93 7.67
C ASP A 238 -1.89 -4.29 8.96
N HIS A 239 -2.38 -5.08 9.92
CA HIS A 239 -3.05 -4.56 11.11
C HIS A 239 -2.15 -3.66 11.99
N GLU A 240 -0.83 -3.83 11.90
CA GLU A 240 0.15 -3.11 12.72
C GLU A 240 0.84 -1.95 11.97
N ARG A 241 0.98 -2.04 10.63
CA ARG A 241 1.83 -1.13 9.83
C ARG A 241 1.08 -0.49 8.65
N PRO A 242 0.69 0.79 8.73
CA PRO A 242 0.05 1.48 7.62
C PRO A 242 1.03 1.63 6.44
N THR A 243 0.50 1.49 5.23
CA THR A 243 1.24 1.71 3.98
C THR A 243 0.86 3.07 3.40
N VAL A 244 1.87 3.87 3.04
CA VAL A 244 1.72 5.08 2.25
C VAL A 244 2.16 4.75 0.82
N VAL A 245 1.22 4.67 -0.10
CA VAL A 245 1.48 4.51 -1.53
C VAL A 245 1.82 5.89 -2.09
N VAL A 246 3.02 6.04 -2.68
CA VAL A 246 3.53 7.34 -3.15
C VAL A 246 3.54 7.39 -4.68
N GLY A 247 2.86 8.39 -5.22
CA GLY A 247 2.57 8.53 -6.64
C GLY A 247 1.39 7.66 -7.08
N ALA A 248 1.05 7.80 -8.36
CA ALA A 248 0.15 6.91 -9.08
C ALA A 248 0.77 6.57 -10.45
N PRO A 249 0.28 5.57 -11.20
CA PRO A 249 0.82 5.25 -12.52
C PRO A 249 0.78 6.49 -13.42
N ARG A 250 1.93 6.85 -14.02
CA ARG A 250 2.11 8.06 -14.87
C ARG A 250 2.00 9.41 -14.12
N ALA A 251 1.86 9.41 -12.79
CA ALA A 251 1.85 10.60 -11.94
C ALA A 251 2.71 10.36 -10.67
N GLU A 252 4.01 10.21 -10.90
CA GLU A 252 4.99 9.67 -9.92
C GLU A 252 5.87 10.76 -9.29
N ASP A 253 5.57 12.03 -9.54
CA ASP A 253 6.29 13.19 -9.03
C ASP A 253 5.67 13.70 -7.71
N VAL A 254 5.94 12.96 -6.63
CA VAL A 254 5.65 13.41 -5.25
C VAL A 254 6.97 13.78 -4.58
N ALA A 255 7.02 14.96 -3.95
CA ALA A 255 8.22 15.50 -3.33
C ALA A 255 8.43 14.97 -1.88
N ALA A 256 9.66 15.04 -1.39
CA ALA A 256 10.04 14.44 -0.10
C ALA A 256 9.49 15.19 1.11
N ASP A 257 9.37 16.51 1.01
CA ASP A 257 8.72 17.41 1.97
C ASP A 257 7.23 17.13 2.10
N GLU A 258 6.54 16.88 1.00
CA GLU A 258 5.12 16.51 0.99
C GLU A 258 4.86 15.19 1.74
N VAL A 259 5.68 14.16 1.47
CA VAL A 259 5.62 12.87 2.20
C VAL A 259 6.01 13.07 3.66
N ALA A 260 7.07 13.82 3.96
CA ALA A 260 7.48 14.10 5.32
C ALA A 260 6.38 14.85 6.11
N ALA A 261 5.64 15.77 5.49
CA ALA A 261 4.51 16.46 6.12
C ALA A 261 3.37 15.49 6.49
N VAL A 262 3.01 14.55 5.60
CA VAL A 262 2.02 13.50 5.90
C VAL A 262 2.49 12.59 7.04
N LEU A 263 3.75 12.16 7.04
CA LEU A 263 4.30 11.35 8.13
C LEU A 263 4.39 12.13 9.45
N ALA A 264 4.68 13.43 9.40
CA ALA A 264 4.74 14.31 10.57
C ALA A 264 3.38 14.53 11.24
N ALA A 265 2.28 14.48 10.47
CA ALA A 265 0.91 14.55 11.02
C ALA A 265 0.53 13.32 11.88
N LEU A 266 1.22 12.19 11.68
CA LEU A 266 0.97 10.96 12.45
C LEU A 266 1.57 11.03 13.87
N PRO A 267 0.94 10.38 14.87
CA PRO A 267 1.54 10.14 16.18
C PRO A 267 2.86 9.38 16.04
N VAL A 268 3.86 9.72 16.86
CA VAL A 268 5.23 9.19 16.76
C VAL A 268 5.28 7.65 16.72
N GLY A 269 4.50 6.98 17.57
CA GLY A 269 4.45 5.51 17.62
C GLY A 269 3.90 4.84 16.36
N GLN A 270 3.04 5.53 15.60
CA GLN A 270 2.56 5.02 14.31
C GLN A 270 3.44 5.48 13.15
N ARG A 271 4.06 6.67 13.24
CA ARG A 271 5.01 7.19 12.25
C ARG A 271 6.18 6.23 12.00
N SER A 272 6.75 5.66 13.07
CA SER A 272 7.85 4.67 12.98
C SER A 272 7.43 3.30 12.42
N ARG A 273 6.13 3.06 12.24
CA ARG A 273 5.55 1.83 11.68
C ARG A 273 5.08 2.00 10.23
N VAL A 274 5.15 3.22 9.68
CA VAL A 274 4.74 3.49 8.29
C VAL A 274 5.74 2.87 7.32
N ARG A 275 5.22 2.28 6.24
CA ARG A 275 6.01 1.80 5.10
C ARG A 275 5.66 2.60 3.86
N LEU A 276 6.67 3.10 3.14
CA LEU A 276 6.50 3.75 1.85
C LEU A 276 6.50 2.69 0.73
N ALA A 277 5.51 2.75 -0.17
CA ALA A 277 5.40 1.86 -1.33
C ALA A 277 5.26 2.66 -2.63
N PRO A 278 5.92 2.29 -3.75
CA PRO A 278 5.77 2.99 -5.02
C PRO A 278 4.37 2.77 -5.60
N GLY A 279 3.64 3.83 -5.93
CA GLY A 279 2.37 3.74 -6.66
C GLY A 279 2.51 3.63 -8.18
N GLY A 280 3.74 3.51 -8.69
CA GLY A 280 4.06 3.44 -10.12
C GLY A 280 5.44 2.82 -10.35
N ARG A 281 6.11 3.17 -11.45
CA ARG A 281 7.41 2.56 -11.82
C ARG A 281 8.62 3.11 -11.06
N ARG A 282 8.53 4.32 -10.51
CA ARG A 282 9.63 5.03 -9.84
C ARG A 282 10.08 4.34 -8.56
N ASP A 283 11.38 4.03 -8.48
CA ASP A 283 12.00 3.59 -7.24
C ASP A 283 12.02 4.74 -6.19
N LEU A 284 11.41 4.50 -5.03
CA LEU A 284 11.36 5.44 -3.91
C LEU A 284 12.64 5.52 -3.08
N LEU A 285 13.71 4.75 -3.35
CA LEU A 285 14.91 4.70 -2.51
C LEU A 285 15.52 6.09 -2.24
N ARG A 286 15.62 6.94 -3.27
CA ARG A 286 16.12 8.32 -3.11
C ARG A 286 15.15 9.20 -2.32
N LEU A 287 13.85 9.00 -2.50
CA LEU A 287 12.81 9.70 -1.75
C LEU A 287 12.87 9.31 -0.27
N GLY A 288 13.00 8.02 0.04
CA GLY A 288 13.08 7.51 1.41
C GLY A 288 14.25 8.09 2.20
N HIS A 289 15.44 8.21 1.60
CA HIS A 289 16.57 8.90 2.26
C HIS A 289 16.32 10.40 2.47
N ALA A 290 15.66 11.08 1.54
CA ALA A 290 15.29 12.49 1.70
C ALA A 290 14.25 12.68 2.82
N VAL A 291 13.21 11.84 2.86
CA VAL A 291 12.18 11.83 3.91
C VAL A 291 12.80 11.49 5.27
N ALA A 292 13.71 10.51 5.34
CA ALA A 292 14.44 10.15 6.56
C ALA A 292 15.28 11.33 7.08
N GLY A 293 15.96 12.05 6.19
CA GLY A 293 16.70 13.28 6.51
C GLY A 293 15.80 14.40 7.04
N LEU A 294 14.63 14.62 6.42
CA LEU A 294 13.66 15.64 6.83
C LEU A 294 12.98 15.32 8.18
N LEU A 295 12.76 14.04 8.48
CA LEU A 295 12.17 13.59 9.74
C LEU A 295 13.19 13.34 10.86
N GLY A 296 14.48 13.31 10.55
CA GLY A 296 15.56 12.97 11.49
C GLY A 296 15.49 11.53 12.01
N GLY A 297 14.92 10.60 11.24
CA GLY A 297 14.63 9.23 11.70
C GLY A 297 14.61 8.20 10.56
N GLU A 298 14.65 6.91 10.92
CA GLU A 298 14.58 5.81 9.95
C GLU A 298 13.20 5.75 9.25
N VAL A 299 13.20 5.39 7.95
CA VAL A 299 12.01 5.22 7.12
C VAL A 299 12.09 3.90 6.34
N GLU A 300 11.08 3.03 6.48
CA GLU A 300 10.99 1.80 5.70
C GLU A 300 10.44 2.08 4.29
N VAL A 301 11.16 1.61 3.27
CA VAL A 301 10.78 1.68 1.86
C VAL A 301 10.64 0.28 1.29
N LEU A 302 9.42 -0.09 0.90
CA LEU A 302 9.15 -1.31 0.15
C LEU A 302 9.75 -1.22 -1.25
N THR A 303 10.23 -2.34 -1.77
CA THR A 303 10.83 -2.40 -3.11
C THR A 303 9.76 -2.27 -4.22
N GLY A 304 8.51 -2.65 -3.93
CA GLY A 304 7.35 -2.59 -4.82
C GLY A 304 6.05 -2.52 -4.02
N LEU A 305 4.88 -2.53 -4.68
CA LEU A 305 3.58 -2.64 -3.99
C LEU A 305 3.48 -4.03 -3.33
N PRO A 306 3.10 -4.14 -2.05
CA PRO A 306 2.95 -5.43 -1.40
C PRO A 306 1.61 -6.05 -1.84
N LEU A 307 1.65 -6.90 -2.86
CA LEU A 307 0.48 -7.54 -3.45
C LEU A 307 0.46 -9.04 -3.07
N LEU A 308 -0.74 -9.62 -3.00
CA LEU A 308 -0.89 -11.07 -2.99
C LEU A 308 -0.65 -11.61 -4.41
N ALA A 309 -0.14 -12.84 -4.49
CA ALA A 309 -0.08 -13.55 -5.77
C ALA A 309 -1.50 -14.00 -6.17
N ASP A 310 -1.78 -14.09 -7.46
CA ASP A 310 -3.02 -14.67 -7.95
C ASP A 310 -3.21 -16.09 -7.39
N HIS A 311 -4.40 -16.37 -6.87
CA HIS A 311 -4.74 -17.64 -6.22
C HIS A 311 -3.87 -18.01 -5.00
N ALA A 312 -3.23 -17.04 -4.35
CA ALA A 312 -2.58 -17.26 -3.06
C ALA A 312 -3.57 -17.85 -2.03
N PRO A 313 -3.19 -18.89 -1.27
CA PRO A 313 -4.02 -19.40 -0.18
C PRO A 313 -4.34 -18.31 0.87
N PRO A 314 -5.49 -18.38 1.56
CA PRO A 314 -5.78 -17.51 2.71
C PRO A 314 -4.63 -17.48 3.72
N GLY A 315 -4.34 -16.29 4.27
CA GLY A 315 -3.21 -16.08 5.19
C GLY A 315 -1.82 -16.00 4.53
N THR A 316 -1.71 -16.11 3.20
CA THR A 316 -0.44 -15.86 2.51
C THR A 316 0.02 -14.41 2.74
N ALA A 317 1.27 -14.21 3.12
CA ALA A 317 1.83 -12.86 3.28
C ALA A 317 2.01 -12.16 1.92
N PRO A 318 1.59 -10.89 1.77
CA PRO A 318 1.79 -10.13 0.54
C PRO A 318 3.27 -9.92 0.24
N ARG A 319 3.64 -10.00 -1.04
CA ARG A 319 5.01 -9.80 -1.52
C ARG A 319 5.13 -8.51 -2.32
N PRO A 320 6.15 -7.68 -2.05
CA PRO A 320 6.49 -6.55 -2.91
C PRO A 320 6.64 -6.99 -4.37
N THR A 321 5.88 -6.35 -5.23
CA THR A 321 5.77 -6.61 -6.67
C THR A 321 5.93 -5.29 -7.41
N LEU A 322 6.77 -5.25 -8.44
CA LEU A 322 7.00 -4.04 -9.22
C LEU A 322 5.86 -3.79 -10.20
N VAL A 323 5.52 -2.53 -10.43
CA VAL A 323 4.46 -2.11 -11.36
C VAL A 323 5.09 -1.73 -12.70
N GLY A 324 4.64 -2.39 -13.77
CA GLY A 324 5.10 -2.21 -15.14
C GLY A 324 4.65 -0.90 -15.78
N ALA A 325 5.09 -0.67 -17.02
CA ALA A 325 4.83 0.55 -17.75
C ALA A 325 3.35 0.80 -18.11
N ASP A 326 2.58 -0.29 -18.16
CA ASP A 326 1.14 -0.39 -18.40
C ASP A 326 0.31 -0.20 -17.13
N GLY A 327 0.92 -0.21 -15.95
CA GLY A 327 0.23 -0.22 -14.65
C GLY A 327 -0.05 -1.62 -14.09
N ALA A 328 0.36 -2.69 -14.79
CA ALA A 328 0.15 -4.07 -14.33
C ALA A 328 1.28 -4.55 -13.40
N PRO A 329 1.05 -5.56 -12.55
CA PRO A 329 2.12 -6.24 -11.81
C PRO A 329 3.11 -6.92 -12.76
N SER A 330 4.42 -6.72 -12.54
CA SER A 330 5.48 -7.17 -13.46
C SER A 330 6.30 -8.36 -12.95
N TRP A 331 7.02 -8.19 -11.83
CA TRP A 331 7.78 -9.26 -11.18
C TRP A 331 8.05 -8.96 -9.68
N GLN A 332 8.39 -10.00 -8.92
CA GLN A 332 8.60 -9.92 -7.46
C GLN A 332 10.09 -9.89 -7.09
N PRO A 333 10.64 -8.75 -6.62
CA PRO A 333 12.03 -8.63 -6.17
C PRO A 333 12.37 -9.57 -5.00
N PHE A 334 13.65 -9.94 -4.93
CA PHE A 334 14.19 -10.80 -3.87
C PHE A 334 14.38 -10.07 -2.53
N VAL A 335 14.55 -8.74 -2.53
CA VAL A 335 14.54 -7.90 -1.31
C VAL A 335 13.18 -7.25 -1.17
N SER A 336 12.49 -7.45 -0.04
CA SER A 336 11.15 -6.92 0.20
C SER A 336 11.15 -5.41 0.44
N SER A 337 12.07 -4.96 1.29
CA SER A 337 12.12 -3.59 1.79
C SER A 337 13.50 -3.26 2.33
N VAL A 338 13.75 -1.96 2.46
CA VAL A 338 14.99 -1.40 3.01
C VAL A 338 14.69 -0.29 3.98
N MET A 339 15.51 -0.19 5.03
CA MET A 339 15.51 0.95 5.92
C MET A 339 16.42 2.04 5.36
N CYS A 340 15.87 3.24 5.22
CA CYS A 340 16.59 4.46 4.87
C CYS A 340 16.84 5.25 6.16
N GLY A 341 18.10 5.59 6.45
CA GLY A 341 18.46 6.46 7.57
C GLY A 341 18.68 7.91 7.14
N PRO A 342 18.59 8.87 8.09
CA PRO A 342 19.02 10.26 7.88
C PRO A 342 20.53 10.33 7.61
N ALA A 343 21.00 11.44 7.06
CA ALA A 343 22.44 11.69 6.93
C ALA A 343 23.12 11.79 8.32
N ASP A 344 24.38 11.37 8.41
CA ASP A 344 25.18 11.53 9.62
C ASP A 344 25.62 12.98 9.86
N ALA A 345 26.36 13.22 10.95
CA ALA A 345 26.86 14.54 11.31
C ALA A 345 27.83 15.14 10.27
N GLU A 346 28.44 14.31 9.42
CA GLU A 346 29.28 14.73 8.30
C GLU A 346 28.47 14.92 6.99
N GLY A 347 27.14 14.80 7.03
CA GLY A 347 26.24 14.94 5.90
C GLY A 347 26.23 13.74 4.94
N ARG A 348 26.77 12.59 5.34
CA ARG A 348 26.82 11.39 4.50
C ARG A 348 25.54 10.58 4.69
N THR A 349 24.86 10.28 3.57
CA THR A 349 23.71 9.37 3.58
C THR A 349 24.18 7.94 3.87
N PRO A 350 23.65 7.26 4.91
CA PRO A 350 24.02 5.88 5.21
C PRO A 350 23.53 4.94 4.11
N ALA A 351 24.23 3.83 3.90
CA ALA A 351 23.79 2.82 2.95
C ALA A 351 22.44 2.20 3.40
N PRO A 352 21.45 2.04 2.50
CA PRO A 352 20.16 1.46 2.84
C PRO A 352 20.33 0.00 3.32
N ARG A 353 19.60 -0.35 4.38
CA ARG A 353 19.72 -1.65 5.07
C ARG A 353 18.55 -2.57 4.70
N PRO A 354 18.75 -3.71 4.01
CA PRO A 354 17.68 -4.68 3.77
C PRO A 354 17.01 -5.15 5.06
N LEU A 355 15.68 -5.21 5.08
CA LEU A 355 14.90 -5.67 6.23
C LEU A 355 14.28 -7.06 6.02
N GLY A 356 13.96 -7.42 4.78
CA GLY A 356 13.45 -8.75 4.44
C GLY A 356 13.92 -9.21 3.06
N SER A 357 14.02 -10.54 2.89
CA SER A 357 14.43 -11.12 1.61
C SER A 357 13.90 -12.55 1.40
N TYR A 358 13.67 -12.88 0.12
CA TYR A 358 13.20 -14.16 -0.36
C TYR A 358 14.26 -14.76 -1.30
N PRO A 359 15.38 -15.32 -0.78
CA PRO A 359 16.40 -15.93 -1.62
C PRO A 359 15.84 -17.14 -2.39
N PRO A 360 16.43 -17.48 -3.57
CA PRO A 360 16.10 -18.68 -4.34
C PRO A 360 16.00 -19.97 -3.50
N ALA A 361 14.77 -20.42 -3.22
CA ALA A 361 14.52 -21.53 -2.29
C ALA A 361 15.00 -22.90 -2.81
N TRP A 362 15.18 -23.03 -4.12
CA TRP A 362 15.71 -24.23 -4.79
C TRP A 362 17.24 -24.37 -4.69
N ILE A 363 17.92 -23.43 -4.05
CA ILE A 363 19.38 -23.43 -3.88
C ILE A 363 19.71 -23.49 -2.39
N PRO A 364 20.65 -24.37 -1.94
CA PRO A 364 21.09 -24.40 -0.56
C PRO A 364 21.52 -23.02 -0.06
N ARG A 365 21.13 -22.67 1.18
CA ARG A 365 21.51 -21.39 1.80
C ARG A 365 23.04 -21.31 1.96
N GLY A 366 23.58 -20.13 1.70
CA GLY A 366 24.99 -19.81 1.95
C GLY A 366 25.26 -19.45 3.41
N THR A 367 26.47 -19.01 3.70
CA THR A 367 26.94 -18.68 5.06
C THR A 367 26.33 -17.40 5.65
N HIS A 368 25.71 -16.55 4.83
CA HIS A 368 25.16 -15.26 5.26
C HIS A 368 23.66 -15.11 4.94
N PRO A 369 22.91 -14.31 5.71
CA PRO A 369 21.53 -13.96 5.38
C PRO A 369 21.41 -13.41 3.95
N GLY A 370 20.44 -13.93 3.20
CA GLY A 370 20.20 -13.57 1.79
C GLY A 370 21.21 -14.15 0.80
N THR A 371 22.04 -15.14 1.18
CA THR A 371 22.97 -15.83 0.26
C THR A 371 22.57 -17.27 -0.03
N VAL A 372 22.96 -17.77 -1.21
CA VAL A 372 22.79 -19.16 -1.65
C VAL A 372 24.06 -19.69 -2.31
N LEU A 373 24.41 -20.95 -2.04
CA LEU A 373 25.64 -21.59 -2.51
C LEU A 373 25.42 -22.27 -3.87
N LEU A 374 26.23 -21.90 -4.88
CA LEU A 374 26.09 -22.42 -6.25
C LEU A 374 27.14 -23.47 -6.56
N THR A 375 28.39 -23.21 -6.19
CA THR A 375 29.53 -24.13 -6.23
C THR A 375 30.43 -23.83 -5.03
N ASP A 376 31.50 -24.59 -4.81
CA ASP A 376 32.42 -24.37 -3.69
C ASP A 376 33.09 -22.98 -3.72
N ARG A 377 33.28 -22.43 -4.93
CA ARG A 377 33.87 -21.10 -5.18
C ARG A 377 32.84 -19.98 -5.34
N TRP A 378 31.65 -20.26 -5.88
CA TRP A 378 30.69 -19.22 -6.28
C TRP A 378 29.40 -19.26 -5.46
N GLN A 379 28.94 -18.08 -5.06
CA GLN A 379 27.66 -17.89 -4.37
C GLN A 379 26.88 -16.72 -4.96
N ALA A 380 25.55 -16.76 -4.78
CA ALA A 380 24.67 -15.63 -5.08
C ALA A 380 24.28 -14.93 -3.78
N THR A 381 24.10 -13.61 -3.82
CA THR A 381 23.34 -12.86 -2.80
C THR A 381 22.19 -12.10 -3.45
N VAL A 382 21.09 -11.99 -2.71
CA VAL A 382 19.95 -11.14 -3.09
C VAL A 382 20.36 -9.66 -3.09
N THR A 383 19.89 -8.92 -4.09
CA THR A 383 19.98 -7.46 -4.14
C THR A 383 18.58 -6.88 -4.39
N ARG A 384 18.39 -5.56 -4.19
CA ARG A 384 17.13 -4.88 -4.57
C ARG A 384 16.78 -5.13 -6.05
N ALA A 385 17.75 -4.97 -6.93
CA ALA A 385 17.56 -5.08 -8.38
C ALA A 385 17.54 -6.53 -8.91
N GLY A 386 17.83 -7.54 -8.07
CA GLY A 386 17.89 -8.94 -8.49
C GLY A 386 18.86 -9.76 -7.65
N LEU A 387 19.93 -10.24 -8.27
CA LEU A 387 20.93 -11.13 -7.66
C LEU A 387 22.34 -10.67 -8.04
N ALA A 388 23.32 -10.95 -7.19
CA ALA A 388 24.73 -10.76 -7.50
C ALA A 388 25.53 -12.05 -7.25
N LEU A 389 26.28 -12.47 -8.27
CA LEU A 389 27.18 -13.62 -8.29
C LEU A 389 28.60 -13.17 -7.95
N TRP A 390 29.18 -13.77 -6.91
CA TRP A 390 30.52 -13.40 -6.44
C TRP A 390 31.25 -14.62 -5.87
N GLU A 391 32.58 -14.53 -5.83
CA GLU A 391 33.43 -15.55 -5.21
C GLU A 391 33.20 -15.56 -3.71
N ARG A 392 33.18 -16.74 -3.10
CA ARG A 392 32.82 -16.96 -1.68
C ARG A 392 33.62 -16.08 -0.71
N ASP A 393 34.92 -15.94 -0.96
CA ASP A 393 35.88 -15.16 -0.15
C ASP A 393 36.13 -13.75 -0.73
N GLY A 394 35.33 -13.34 -1.71
CA GLY A 394 35.43 -12.04 -2.37
C GLY A 394 34.79 -10.88 -1.59
N PRO A 395 34.92 -9.65 -2.07
CA PRO A 395 34.22 -8.50 -1.48
C PRO A 395 32.70 -8.62 -1.72
N ARG A 396 31.91 -8.55 -0.64
CA ARG A 396 30.45 -8.63 -0.72
C ARG A 396 29.88 -7.46 -1.56
N PRO A 397 28.97 -7.71 -2.53
CA PRO A 397 28.37 -6.65 -3.34
C PRO A 397 27.35 -5.81 -2.53
N PRO A 398 27.09 -4.55 -2.93
CA PRO A 398 26.16 -3.65 -2.24
C PRO A 398 24.70 -4.07 -2.47
N LEU A 399 24.06 -4.63 -1.45
CA LEU A 399 22.76 -5.30 -1.56
C LEU A 399 21.58 -4.39 -1.95
N ALA A 400 21.63 -3.12 -1.56
CA ALA A 400 20.47 -2.21 -1.65
C ALA A 400 20.76 -0.88 -2.38
N ALA A 401 21.95 -0.70 -2.94
CA ALA A 401 22.35 0.57 -3.56
C ALA A 401 21.80 0.77 -4.99
N LEU A 402 21.44 -0.32 -5.69
CA LEU A 402 20.88 -0.24 -7.04
C LEU A 402 19.37 0.01 -6.99
N ALA A 403 18.92 0.94 -7.82
CA ALA A 403 17.51 1.15 -8.08
C ALA A 403 16.92 -0.07 -8.81
N VAL A 404 15.66 -0.36 -8.53
CA VAL A 404 14.91 -1.43 -9.21
C VAL A 404 14.34 -0.98 -10.55
N ASP A 405 14.23 -1.92 -11.48
CA ASP A 405 13.69 -1.74 -12.82
C ASP A 405 12.49 -2.68 -12.98
N PRO A 406 11.25 -2.17 -13.09
CA PRO A 406 10.07 -3.02 -13.26
C PRO A 406 10.12 -3.92 -14.49
N ASP A 407 10.92 -3.57 -15.50
CA ASP A 407 11.06 -4.36 -16.72
C ASP A 407 12.27 -5.31 -16.68
N ARG A 408 13.16 -5.21 -15.67
CA ARG A 408 14.41 -5.99 -15.62
C ARG A 408 14.80 -6.51 -14.23
N CYS A 409 15.16 -7.81 -14.19
CA CYS A 409 15.90 -8.40 -13.09
C CYS A 409 17.41 -8.36 -13.40
N ALA A 410 18.22 -7.75 -12.54
CA ALA A 410 19.67 -7.71 -12.72
C ALA A 410 20.34 -8.96 -12.10
N VAL A 411 21.17 -9.65 -12.88
CA VAL A 411 22.09 -10.67 -12.36
C VAL A 411 23.52 -10.16 -12.54
N GLU A 412 24.10 -9.62 -11.47
CA GLU A 412 25.46 -9.06 -11.50
C GLU A 412 26.52 -10.15 -11.45
N LEU A 413 27.56 -10.07 -12.28
CA LEU A 413 28.61 -11.08 -12.38
C LEU A 413 29.98 -10.51 -11.96
N GLY A 414 30.49 -11.00 -10.85
CA GLY A 414 31.78 -10.60 -10.27
C GLY A 414 31.77 -9.23 -9.61
N ALA A 415 32.96 -8.70 -9.31
CA ALA A 415 33.15 -7.38 -8.73
C ALA A 415 34.00 -6.49 -9.66
N PRO A 416 33.79 -5.15 -9.67
CA PRO A 416 34.56 -4.23 -10.51
C PRO A 416 36.08 -4.43 -10.40
N GLY A 417 36.74 -4.61 -11.55
CA GLY A 417 38.19 -4.78 -11.65
C GLY A 417 38.73 -6.15 -11.21
N ARG A 418 37.91 -7.07 -10.71
CA ARG A 418 38.32 -8.46 -10.41
C ARG A 418 38.26 -9.33 -11.66
N PRO A 419 39.18 -10.29 -11.84
CA PRO A 419 39.09 -11.25 -12.94
C PRO A 419 37.83 -12.12 -12.79
N LEU A 420 37.21 -12.44 -13.92
CA LEU A 420 36.11 -13.38 -14.02
C LEU A 420 36.53 -14.48 -14.99
N ASP A 421 36.73 -15.69 -14.46
CA ASP A 421 37.10 -16.86 -15.24
C ASP A 421 35.90 -17.79 -15.48
N ASN A 422 36.09 -18.79 -16.36
CA ASN A 422 35.02 -19.67 -16.83
C ASN A 422 34.38 -20.54 -15.73
N SER A 423 34.95 -20.61 -14.51
CA SER A 423 34.32 -21.31 -13.38
C SER A 423 33.00 -20.65 -12.91
N VAL A 424 32.74 -19.41 -13.35
CA VAL A 424 31.43 -18.76 -13.12
C VAL A 424 30.30 -19.41 -13.94
N LEU A 425 30.60 -20.00 -15.10
CA LEU A 425 29.56 -20.45 -16.05
C LEU A 425 28.69 -21.60 -15.50
N PRO A 426 29.24 -22.64 -14.84
CA PRO A 426 28.42 -23.65 -14.16
C PRO A 426 27.56 -23.08 -13.02
N ALA A 427 28.11 -22.13 -12.25
CA ALA A 427 27.38 -21.48 -11.16
C ALA A 427 26.21 -20.63 -11.68
N LEU A 428 26.44 -19.88 -12.77
CA LEU A 428 25.42 -19.11 -13.46
C LEU A 428 24.36 -20.02 -14.10
N SER A 429 24.76 -21.11 -14.76
CA SER A 429 23.83 -22.09 -15.34
C SER A 429 22.90 -22.69 -14.26
N ARG A 430 23.47 -23.12 -13.12
CA ARG A 430 22.69 -23.59 -11.96
C ARG A 430 21.71 -22.55 -11.43
N LEU A 431 22.12 -21.28 -11.38
CA LEU A 431 21.25 -20.20 -10.95
C LEU A 431 20.08 -19.99 -11.94
N LEU A 432 20.39 -19.83 -13.23
CA LEU A 432 19.39 -19.57 -14.27
C LEU A 432 18.41 -20.73 -14.43
N ALA A 433 18.87 -21.99 -14.38
CA ALA A 433 18.03 -23.17 -14.55
C ALA A 433 16.80 -23.19 -13.63
N GLY A 434 16.96 -22.75 -12.37
CA GLY A 434 15.86 -22.70 -11.40
C GLY A 434 15.12 -21.36 -11.30
N LEU A 435 15.59 -20.28 -11.93
CA LEU A 435 14.78 -19.07 -12.07
C LEU A 435 13.53 -19.39 -12.91
N GLY A 436 12.35 -18.93 -12.49
CA GLY A 436 11.13 -19.07 -13.30
C GLY A 436 11.28 -18.41 -14.69
N SER A 437 10.55 -18.92 -15.68
CA SER A 437 10.55 -18.43 -17.07
C SER A 437 10.46 -16.91 -17.15
N ASP A 438 9.56 -16.33 -16.36
CA ASP A 438 9.18 -14.93 -16.43
C ASP A 438 10.27 -14.03 -15.85
N VAL A 439 10.99 -14.52 -14.84
CA VAL A 439 12.17 -13.84 -14.29
C VAL A 439 13.33 -13.93 -15.29
N ARG A 440 13.56 -15.10 -15.92
CA ARG A 440 14.60 -15.26 -16.96
C ARG A 440 14.37 -14.35 -18.16
N ALA A 441 13.13 -14.27 -18.65
CA ALA A 441 12.74 -13.41 -19.75
C ALA A 441 12.91 -11.90 -19.45
N ARG A 442 13.01 -11.53 -18.17
CA ARG A 442 13.33 -10.16 -17.71
C ARG A 442 14.79 -10.02 -17.25
N THR A 443 15.59 -11.08 -17.24
CA THR A 443 16.96 -11.04 -16.70
C THR A 443 17.89 -10.25 -17.62
N THR A 444 18.74 -9.42 -17.04
CA THR A 444 19.91 -8.83 -17.71
C THR A 444 21.16 -9.18 -16.92
N LEU A 445 22.12 -9.84 -17.57
CA LEU A 445 23.43 -10.11 -16.97
C LEU A 445 24.26 -8.82 -16.95
N LEU A 446 24.61 -8.34 -15.75
CA LEU A 446 25.46 -7.16 -15.56
C LEU A 446 26.88 -7.62 -15.22
N VAL A 447 27.73 -7.72 -16.23
CA VAL A 447 29.12 -8.10 -16.05
C VAL A 447 29.89 -6.93 -15.39
N ARG A 448 30.31 -7.14 -14.14
CA ARG A 448 31.14 -6.20 -13.35
C ARG A 448 32.61 -6.61 -13.34
N GLY A 449 32.87 -7.92 -13.31
CA GLY A 449 34.21 -8.47 -13.41
C GLY A 449 34.81 -8.32 -14.81
N LYS A 450 36.13 -8.38 -14.90
CA LYS A 450 36.86 -8.44 -16.17
C LYS A 450 36.91 -9.89 -16.64
N LEU A 451 36.15 -10.26 -17.69
CA LEU A 451 36.27 -11.60 -18.28
C LEU A 451 37.71 -11.83 -18.75
N MET A 452 38.27 -12.97 -18.38
CA MET A 452 39.59 -13.44 -18.88
C MET A 452 39.43 -14.20 -20.19
N SER A 453 38.34 -14.93 -20.33
CA SER A 453 37.87 -15.65 -21.52
C SER A 453 36.36 -15.93 -21.36
N GLY A 454 35.76 -16.78 -22.21
CA GLY A 454 34.40 -17.28 -21.96
C GLY A 454 33.25 -16.41 -22.46
N GLU A 455 33.50 -15.36 -23.25
CA GLU A 455 32.42 -14.48 -23.72
C GLU A 455 31.43 -15.19 -24.67
N GLY A 456 31.93 -16.05 -25.58
CA GLY A 456 31.06 -16.80 -26.50
C GLY A 456 30.17 -17.79 -25.76
N GLU A 457 30.74 -18.43 -24.73
CA GLU A 457 30.09 -19.36 -23.84
C GLU A 457 29.07 -18.66 -22.93
N LEU A 458 29.36 -17.45 -22.45
CA LEU A 458 28.40 -16.61 -21.71
C LEU A 458 27.20 -16.22 -22.58
N ARG A 459 27.44 -15.82 -23.85
CA ARG A 459 26.35 -15.53 -24.82
C ARG A 459 25.52 -16.77 -25.12
N ARG A 460 26.17 -17.93 -25.32
CA ARG A 460 25.49 -19.22 -25.55
C ARG A 460 24.63 -19.61 -24.36
N LEU A 461 25.16 -19.51 -23.15
CA LEU A 461 24.44 -19.82 -21.91
C LEU A 461 23.25 -18.87 -21.69
N ALA A 462 23.41 -17.57 -21.95
CA ALA A 462 22.31 -16.61 -21.88
C ALA A 462 21.19 -16.98 -22.87
N ALA A 463 21.53 -17.32 -24.12
CA ALA A 463 20.55 -17.75 -25.13
C ALA A 463 19.85 -19.07 -24.75
N GLU A 464 20.59 -20.05 -24.24
CA GLU A 464 20.07 -21.35 -23.79
C GLU A 464 19.02 -21.20 -22.67
N HIS A 465 19.23 -20.26 -21.75
CA HIS A 465 18.29 -19.95 -20.67
C HIS A 465 17.26 -18.87 -21.01
N GLY A 466 17.22 -18.37 -22.25
CA GLY A 466 16.27 -17.33 -22.68
C GLY A 466 16.47 -15.96 -22.02
N VAL A 467 17.71 -15.64 -21.62
CA VAL A 467 18.08 -14.35 -21.00
C VAL A 467 18.35 -13.31 -22.10
N PRO A 468 17.55 -12.24 -22.22
CA PRO A 468 17.56 -11.35 -23.38
C PRO A 468 18.75 -10.38 -23.46
N GLY A 469 19.50 -10.18 -22.37
CA GLY A 469 20.48 -9.10 -22.30
C GLY A 469 21.75 -9.42 -21.51
N ILE A 470 22.89 -9.03 -22.08
CA ILE A 470 24.19 -8.96 -21.40
C ILE A 470 24.70 -7.52 -21.52
N ARG A 471 25.18 -6.94 -20.41
CA ARG A 471 25.78 -5.60 -20.36
C ARG A 471 27.10 -5.66 -19.63
N TYR A 472 28.15 -5.16 -20.27
CA TYR A 472 29.45 -4.95 -19.63
C TYR A 472 29.49 -3.59 -18.97
N VAL A 473 29.77 -3.55 -17.67
CA VAL A 473 29.80 -2.30 -16.90
C VAL A 473 31.22 -2.02 -16.45
N THR A 474 31.96 -1.29 -17.28
CA THR A 474 33.38 -0.97 -17.13
C THR A 474 33.66 0.12 -16.09
N ALA A 475 32.67 0.94 -15.75
CA ALA A 475 32.75 1.94 -14.70
C ALA A 475 32.07 1.44 -13.40
N GLY A 476 32.73 1.65 -12.26
CA GLY A 476 32.03 1.63 -10.97
C GLY A 476 30.95 2.71 -10.91
N PRO A 477 29.99 2.64 -9.96
CA PRO A 477 29.03 3.71 -9.77
C PRO A 477 29.77 5.05 -9.60
N PRO A 478 29.26 6.15 -10.21
CA PRO A 478 29.92 7.44 -10.07
C PRO A 478 30.04 7.79 -8.59
N ARG A 479 31.27 8.03 -8.13
CA ARG A 479 31.49 8.64 -6.81
C ARG A 479 30.71 9.93 -6.80
N VAL A 480 29.70 10.03 -5.92
CA VAL A 480 29.00 11.29 -5.67
C VAL A 480 30.08 12.31 -5.31
N PRO A 481 30.22 13.42 -6.06
CA PRO A 481 31.16 14.46 -5.67
C PRO A 481 30.77 14.95 -4.29
N GLY A 482 31.67 14.81 -3.32
CA GLY A 482 31.50 15.50 -2.03
C GLY A 482 31.32 16.99 -2.31
N PRO A 483 30.50 17.71 -1.51
CA PRO A 483 30.23 19.13 -1.75
C PRO A 483 31.57 19.87 -1.88
N ALA A 484 31.75 20.56 -3.01
CA ALA A 484 32.98 21.28 -3.28
C ALA A 484 33.27 22.22 -2.12
N ARG A 485 34.36 21.97 -1.39
CA ARG A 485 34.76 22.73 -0.21
C ARG A 485 34.93 24.19 -0.64
N ARG A 486 33.92 25.02 -0.34
CA ARG A 486 33.93 26.45 -0.63
C ARG A 486 35.26 27.01 -0.07
N PRO A 487 36.14 27.60 -0.90
CA PRO A 487 37.41 28.11 -0.40
C PRO A 487 37.10 29.13 0.70
N ALA A 488 37.79 28.98 1.83
CA ALA A 488 37.59 29.88 2.96
C ALA A 488 37.92 31.32 2.50
N PRO A 489 37.14 32.34 2.91
CA PRO A 489 37.53 33.71 2.64
C PRO A 489 38.91 33.97 3.24
N ALA A 490 39.80 34.55 2.45
CA ALA A 490 41.16 34.87 2.90
C ALA A 490 41.11 35.79 4.13
N PRO A 491 42.03 35.62 5.11
CA PRO A 491 42.06 36.48 6.28
C PRO A 491 42.31 37.93 5.86
N LEU A 492 41.42 38.83 6.31
CA LEU A 492 41.56 40.27 6.11
C LEU A 492 42.86 40.75 6.76
N ALA A 493 43.71 41.40 5.97
CA ALA A 493 44.90 42.09 6.47
C ALA A 493 44.49 43.24 7.42
N PRO A 494 45.31 43.55 8.45
CA PRO A 494 45.00 44.62 9.39
C PRO A 494 45.02 46.01 8.72
N PRO A 495 44.23 46.98 9.22
CA PRO A 495 44.08 48.27 8.58
C PRO A 495 45.33 49.14 8.72
N VAL A 496 45.95 49.49 7.59
CA VAL A 496 46.93 50.58 7.52
C VAL A 496 46.18 51.91 7.62
N ARG A 497 46.40 52.65 8.70
CA ARG A 497 46.10 54.09 8.75
C ARG A 497 47.24 54.84 8.05
N VAL A 498 46.92 55.88 7.28
CA VAL A 498 47.37 57.29 7.48
C VAL A 498 46.88 58.19 6.33
N SER A 499 46.10 59.21 6.73
CA SER A 499 45.99 60.59 6.22
C SER A 499 46.04 60.95 4.72
N SER A 500 44.86 61.32 4.21
CA SER A 500 44.52 62.61 3.57
C SER A 500 45.51 63.37 2.66
N SER A 501 45.06 63.68 1.44
CA SER A 501 45.26 65.01 0.82
C SER A 501 44.02 65.46 0.05
N SER A 502 43.95 66.76 -0.26
CA SER A 502 42.78 67.54 -0.71
C SER A 502 42.30 67.30 -2.15
N GLY A 503 41.05 67.68 -2.45
CA GLY A 503 40.41 67.62 -3.79
C GLY A 503 40.90 68.69 -4.79
N PRO A 504 40.11 69.08 -5.83
CA PRO A 504 38.72 69.54 -5.66
C PRO A 504 37.71 69.26 -6.82
N THR A 505 36.46 69.71 -6.61
CA THR A 505 35.43 70.15 -7.59
C THR A 505 34.85 69.18 -8.64
N GLY A 506 33.51 69.06 -8.62
CA GLY A 506 32.67 68.44 -9.66
C GLY A 506 31.19 68.46 -9.26
N GLN A 507 30.48 69.55 -9.59
CA GLN A 507 29.08 69.82 -9.21
C GLN A 507 28.13 69.62 -10.42
N VAL A 508 26.82 69.39 -10.13
CA VAL A 508 25.59 69.36 -11.00
C VAL A 508 24.81 68.06 -10.66
N VAL A 509 23.64 68.03 -9.99
CA VAL A 509 22.34 68.76 -10.04
C VAL A 509 21.34 68.21 -11.08
N GLY A 510 20.14 67.83 -10.60
CA GLY A 510 18.89 67.61 -11.38
C GLY A 510 18.36 66.17 -11.34
N THR A 511 17.33 65.75 -10.60
CA THR A 511 15.88 66.11 -10.52
C THR A 511 14.98 65.56 -11.64
N GLY A 512 13.91 64.84 -11.25
CA GLY A 512 12.82 64.33 -12.12
C GLY A 512 12.26 63.02 -11.55
N SER A 513 11.29 63.02 -10.63
CA SER A 513 9.84 63.31 -10.80
C SER A 513 9.07 62.19 -11.52
N GLY A 514 8.02 61.67 -10.87
CA GLY A 514 7.08 60.67 -11.44
C GLY A 514 6.09 61.28 -12.46
N PRO A 515 5.00 60.56 -12.81
CA PRO A 515 3.84 60.64 -11.93
C PRO A 515 2.89 59.41 -11.84
N SER A 516 1.98 59.56 -10.89
CA SER A 516 0.71 58.90 -10.55
C SER A 516 -0.15 58.22 -11.65
N GLY A 517 -0.99 57.27 -11.21
CA GLY A 517 -2.14 56.77 -11.97
C GLY A 517 -3.15 55.96 -11.13
N GLN A 518 -4.08 56.64 -10.45
CA GLN A 518 -5.27 56.03 -9.82
C GLN A 518 -6.49 56.94 -10.06
N PRO A 519 -7.60 56.38 -10.55
CA PRO A 519 -8.93 56.52 -9.90
C PRO A 519 -9.74 55.21 -10.05
N ALA A 520 -10.91 54.95 -9.46
CA ALA A 520 -11.74 55.43 -8.37
C ALA A 520 -12.94 54.45 -8.30
N GLY A 521 -13.66 54.36 -7.17
CA GLY A 521 -14.84 53.49 -7.04
C GLY A 521 -16.13 54.06 -7.67
N PRO A 522 -17.28 53.41 -7.42
CA PRO A 522 -18.15 53.99 -6.39
C PRO A 522 -18.78 52.96 -5.43
N ALA A 523 -19.44 53.46 -4.38
CA ALA A 523 -20.03 52.69 -3.28
C ALA A 523 -21.48 53.12 -2.95
N VAL A 524 -22.29 52.20 -2.41
CA VAL A 524 -23.58 52.44 -1.72
C VAL A 524 -23.72 51.30 -0.66
N ARG A 525 -23.62 51.56 0.66
CA ARG A 525 -24.71 51.69 1.68
C ARG A 525 -25.87 50.67 1.50
N GLY A 526 -26.37 49.89 2.47
CA GLY A 526 -26.11 49.65 3.90
C GLY A 526 -26.67 48.25 4.30
N THR A 527 -27.12 47.93 5.52
CA THR A 527 -27.21 48.69 6.79
C THR A 527 -27.31 47.73 8.02
N ALA A 528 -27.69 48.23 9.20
CA ALA A 528 -27.88 47.56 10.50
C ALA A 528 -29.21 46.73 10.58
N GLU A 529 -29.61 45.99 11.64
CA GLU A 529 -29.43 46.23 13.10
C GLU A 529 -29.89 45.04 14.00
N GLY A 530 -29.32 44.89 15.21
CA GLY A 530 -29.88 44.16 16.39
C GLY A 530 -29.88 42.60 16.38
N ALA A 531 -29.86 41.87 17.50
CA ALA A 531 -29.63 42.17 18.93
C ALA A 531 -29.16 40.85 19.62
N ALA A 532 -28.05 40.83 20.38
CA ALA A 532 -27.99 40.91 21.85
C ALA A 532 -28.79 39.86 22.66
N GLY A 533 -28.09 39.05 23.46
CA GLY A 533 -28.67 38.11 24.44
C GLY A 533 -27.61 37.31 25.19
N ALA A 534 -27.24 37.74 26.40
CA ALA A 534 -26.20 37.13 27.23
C ALA A 534 -26.79 36.59 28.54
N VAL A 535 -26.29 35.44 29.03
CA VAL A 535 -26.39 35.02 30.44
C VAL A 535 -25.10 34.30 30.84
N ALA A 536 -24.70 34.44 32.11
CA ALA A 536 -23.44 33.98 32.67
C ALA A 536 -23.62 32.88 33.75
N GLY A 537 -22.50 32.33 34.22
CA GLY A 537 -22.41 31.45 35.40
C GLY A 537 -22.18 29.97 35.06
N GLY A 538 -21.27 29.26 35.71
CA GLY A 538 -20.34 29.67 36.77
C GLY A 538 -19.30 28.58 37.08
N ALA A 539 -18.25 28.95 37.81
CA ALA A 539 -17.27 27.99 38.33
C ALA A 539 -17.82 27.27 39.58
N PRO A 540 -17.21 26.14 39.96
CA PRO A 540 -16.66 26.09 41.31
C PRO A 540 -15.19 25.66 41.33
N GLY A 541 -14.43 26.21 42.29
CA GLY A 541 -13.10 25.73 42.63
C GLY A 541 -13.15 24.61 43.67
N GLY A 542 -12.09 23.80 43.73
CA GLY A 542 -11.83 22.80 44.76
C GLY A 542 -10.33 22.62 44.92
N THR A 543 -9.82 22.83 46.13
CA THR A 543 -8.38 23.02 46.42
C THR A 543 -7.84 21.90 47.32
N LEU A 544 -6.52 21.66 47.28
CA LEU A 544 -5.73 20.81 48.21
C LEU A 544 -5.98 19.29 48.06
N ALA A 545 -5.07 18.36 48.39
CA ALA A 545 -3.65 18.40 48.77
C ALA A 545 -2.94 17.23 48.03
N GLY A 546 -1.63 17.19 47.77
CA GLY A 546 -0.58 17.00 48.77
C GLY A 546 0.24 15.74 48.41
N GLY A 547 1.54 15.89 48.15
CA GLY A 547 2.49 14.76 48.23
C GLY A 547 2.83 14.45 49.70
N PRO A 548 3.64 13.40 50.02
CA PRO A 548 4.89 13.13 49.29
C PRO A 548 5.36 11.64 49.18
N ALA A 549 6.40 11.47 48.35
CA ALA A 549 7.62 10.66 48.54
C ALA A 549 7.62 9.15 48.90
N ARG A 550 8.48 8.45 48.13
CA ARG A 550 9.37 7.31 48.47
C ARG A 550 8.79 5.92 48.74
N GLY A 551 9.27 4.96 47.94
CA GLY A 551 9.38 3.54 48.25
C GLY A 551 10.32 2.87 47.25
N ALA A 552 11.44 2.33 47.71
CA ALA A 552 12.40 1.58 46.91
C ALA A 552 12.76 0.27 47.63
N GLY A 553 13.11 -0.77 46.86
CA GLY A 553 13.62 -2.04 47.38
C GLY A 553 12.61 -3.19 47.31
N GLY A 554 13.01 -4.26 46.62
CA GLY A 554 12.22 -5.45 46.32
C GLY A 554 12.79 -6.13 45.08
#